data_AF-A0A3C1M1Y2-F1
#
_entry.id   AF-A0A3C1M1Y2-F1
#
_cell.length_a   1.000
_cell.length_b   1.000
_cell.length_c   1.000
_cell.angle_alpha   90.00
_cell.angle_beta   90.00
_cell.angle_gamma   90.00
#
_symmetry.space_group_name_H-M   'P 1'
#
loop_
_entity.id
_entity.type
_entity.pdbx_description
1 polymer ?
#
loop_
_entity_poly.entity_id
_entity_poly.type
_entity_poly.pdbx_seq_one_letter_code
_entity_poly.pdbx_strand_id
1 'polypeptide(L)' 'MSQTPISPEELAEAIAELETYRERLIGDTLTVAERAKVLRAKALAQIEPDLTKIDATLAQLRAQHAQITA' A
#
# COMPACT_ATOMS: atom_id res chain seq x y z
N MET A 1 4.84 27.20 -8.39
CA MET A 1 4.20 25.91 -8.73
C MET A 1 2.86 25.90 -8.04
N SER A 2 1.79 26.13 -8.78
CA SER A 2 0.43 26.03 -8.24
C SER A 2 0.13 24.54 -8.07
N GLN A 3 0.11 24.04 -6.83
CA GLN A 3 -0.42 22.71 -6.57
C GLN A 3 -1.93 22.78 -6.85
N THR A 4 -2.35 22.18 -7.97
CA THR A 4 -3.77 21.87 -8.18
C THR A 4 -4.22 20.98 -7.02
N PRO A 5 -5.31 21.31 -6.32
CA PRO A 5 -5.85 20.43 -5.30
C PRO A 5 -6.20 19.09 -5.96
N ILE A 6 -5.64 18.00 -5.45
CA ILE A 6 -6.02 16.64 -5.83
C ILE A 6 -7.53 16.49 -5.64
N SER A 7 -8.22 15.99 -6.66
CA SER A 7 -9.65 15.73 -6.57
C SER A 7 -9.93 14.51 -5.69
N PRO A 8 -11.15 14.39 -5.11
CA PRO A 8 -11.54 13.19 -4.39
C PRO A 8 -11.37 11.91 -5.20
N GLU A 9 -11.67 11.96 -6.50
CA GLU A 9 -11.53 10.83 -7.43
C GLU A 9 -10.07 10.43 -7.63
N GLU A 10 -9.16 11.40 -7.84
CA GLU A 10 -7.72 11.15 -7.95
C GLU A 10 -7.16 10.52 -6.66
N LEU A 11 -7.66 10.96 -5.49
CA LEU A 11 -7.25 10.40 -4.22
C LEU A 11 -7.79 8.98 -3.99
N ALA A 12 -9.03 8.71 -4.41
CA ALA A 12 -9.61 7.37 -4.38
C ALA A 12 -8.84 6.39 -5.28
N GLU A 13 -8.45 6.82 -6.48
CA GLU A 13 -7.62 6.03 -7.40
C GLU A 13 -6.24 5.75 -6.79
N ALA A 14 -5.59 6.76 -6.23
CA ALA A 14 -4.30 6.58 -5.56
C ALA A 14 -4.37 5.60 -4.37
N ILE A 15 -5.45 5.62 -3.59
CA ILE A 15 -5.70 4.65 -2.51
C ILE A 15 -5.81 3.23 -3.10
N ALA A 16 -6.64 3.05 -4.13
CA ALA A 16 -6.87 1.75 -4.75
C ALA A 16 -5.59 1.17 -5.39
N GLU A 17 -4.79 2.00 -6.05
CA GLU A 17 -3.51 1.61 -6.61
C GLU A 17 -2.52 1.16 -5.53
N LEU A 18 -2.46 1.90 -4.41
CA LEU A 18 -1.55 1.57 -3.31
C LEU A 18 -1.99 0.30 -2.56
N GLU A 19 -3.29 0.05 -2.41
CA GLU A 19 -3.84 -1.20 -1.90
C GLU A 19 -3.46 -2.38 -2.80
N THR A 20 -3.66 -2.24 -4.11
CA THR A 20 -3.29 -3.25 -5.11
C THR A 20 -1.79 -3.53 -5.07
N TYR A 21 -0.97 -2.48 -4.96
CA TYR A 21 0.47 -2.62 -4.86
C TYR A 21 0.88 -3.41 -3.60
N ARG A 22 0.26 -3.11 -2.46
CA ARG A 22 0.48 -3.81 -1.19
C ARG A 22 0.19 -5.31 -1.32
N GLU A 23 -0.95 -5.65 -1.92
CA GLU A 23 -1.35 -7.05 -2.12
C GLU A 23 -0.38 -7.78 -3.05
N ARG A 24 0.02 -7.16 -4.16
CA ARG A 24 1.02 -7.70 -5.07
C ARG A 24 2.36 -7.93 -4.38
N LEU A 25 2.83 -6.97 -3.58
CA LEU A 25 4.09 -7.12 -2.82
C LEU A 25 4.07 -8.34 -1.91
N ILE A 26 2.96 -8.57 -1.20
CA ILE A 26 2.77 -9.77 -0.38
C ILE A 26 2.77 -11.02 -1.27
N GLY A 27 1.96 -11.05 -2.32
CA GLY A 27 1.82 -12.19 -3.22
C GLY A 27 3.14 -12.60 -3.89
N ASP A 28 3.88 -11.64 -4.41
CA ASP A 28 5.18 -11.85 -5.05
C ASP A 28 6.21 -12.38 -4.03
N THR A 29 6.24 -11.80 -2.83
CA THR A 29 7.12 -12.24 -1.75
C THR A 29 6.82 -13.67 -1.33
N LEU A 30 5.55 -14.04 -1.21
CA LEU A 30 5.15 -15.40 -0.87
C LEU A 30 5.47 -16.39 -1.99
N THR A 31 5.28 -15.99 -3.25
CA THR A 31 5.65 -16.79 -4.43
C THR A 31 7.14 -17.08 -4.46
N VAL A 32 7.98 -16.07 -4.20
CA VAL A 32 9.44 -16.24 -4.10
C VAL A 32 9.81 -17.12 -2.91
N ALA A 33 9.18 -16.89 -1.75
CA ALA A 33 9.43 -17.68 -0.55
C ALA A 33 9.12 -19.16 -0.75
N GLU A 34 7.99 -19.48 -1.39
CA GLU A 34 7.60 -20.85 -1.73
C GLU A 34 8.65 -21.53 -2.62
N ARG A 35 9.06 -20.87 -3.71
CA ARG A 35 10.09 -21.39 -4.62
C ARG A 35 11.43 -21.60 -3.92
N ALA A 36 11.78 -20.71 -2.99
CA ALA A 36 13.01 -20.78 -2.21
C ALA A 36 12.91 -21.69 -0.96
N LYS A 37 11.74 -22.32 -0.71
CA LYS A 37 11.45 -23.10 0.50
C LYS A 37 11.70 -22.32 1.80
N VAL A 38 11.48 -21.01 1.77
CA VAL A 38 11.57 -20.12 2.93
C VAL A 38 10.22 -20.11 3.65
N LEU A 39 10.25 -20.17 4.98
CA LEU A 39 9.04 -20.03 5.80
C LEU A 39 8.37 -18.69 5.54
N ARG A 40 7.05 -18.71 5.32
CA ARG A 40 6.21 -17.53 5.09
C ARG A 40 6.48 -16.39 6.08
N ALA A 41 6.53 -16.70 7.38
CA ALA A 41 6.79 -15.71 8.43
C ALA A 41 8.15 -15.00 8.24
N LYS A 42 9.19 -15.75 7.86
CA LYS A 42 10.53 -15.19 7.62
C LYS A 42 10.55 -14.30 6.38
N ALA A 43 9.82 -14.67 5.32
CA ALA A 43 9.71 -13.85 4.12
C ALA A 43 8.94 -12.55 4.37
N LEU A 44 7.81 -12.62 5.08
CA LEU A 44 7.01 -11.44 5.43
C LEU A 44 7.77 -10.47 6.34
N ALA A 45 8.57 -10.98 7.29
CA ALA A 45 9.42 -10.15 8.14
C ALA A 45 10.45 -9.31 7.34
N GLN A 46 10.83 -9.74 6.13
CA GLN A 46 11.75 -8.96 5.28
C GLN A 46 11.07 -7.74 4.65
N ILE A 47 9.76 -7.81 4.38
CA ILE A 47 8.99 -6.73 3.76
C ILE A 47 8.13 -5.95 4.75
N GLU A 48 8.06 -6.37 6.02
CA GLU A 48 7.29 -5.71 7.08
C GLU A 48 7.55 -4.20 7.19
N PRO A 49 8.80 -3.69 7.09
CA PRO A 49 9.05 -2.25 7.12
C PRO A 49 8.36 -1.50 5.96
N ASP A 50 8.30 -2.11 4.77
CA ASP A 50 7.69 -1.49 3.60
C ASP A 50 6.16 -1.58 3.67
N LEU A 51 5.62 -2.71 4.14
CA LEU A 51 4.19 -2.84 4.43
C LEU A 51 3.73 -1.80 5.46
N THR A 52 4.53 -1.57 6.51
CA THR A 52 4.23 -0.58 7.54
C THR A 52 4.17 0.84 6.97
N LYS A 53 5.10 1.20 6.07
CA LYS A 53 5.08 2.50 5.39
C LYS A 53 3.86 2.64 4.48
N ILE A 54 3.54 1.59 3.71
CA ILE A 54 2.36 1.57 2.83
C ILE A 54 1.08 1.75 3.66
N ASP A 55 0.95 1.03 4.77
CA ASP A 55 -0.21 1.10 5.67
C ASP A 55 -0.37 2.49 6.30
N ALA A 56 0.74 3.10 6.73
CA ALA A 56 0.73 4.47 7.24
C ALA A 56 0.29 5.48 6.17
N THR A 57 0.80 5.35 4.94
CA THR A 57 0.41 6.20 3.82
C THR A 57 -1.07 6.00 3.46
N LEU A 58 -1.56 4.76 3.39
CA LEU A 58 -2.98 4.47 3.16
C LEU A 58 -3.88 5.11 4.23
N ALA A 59 -3.48 5.05 5.50
CA ALA A 59 -4.23 5.70 6.57
C ALA A 59 -4.30 7.23 6.38
N GLN A 60 -3.20 7.87 5.98
CA GLN A 60 -3.16 9.30 5.70
C GLN A 60 -4.03 9.68 4.50
N LEU A 61 -3.93 8.93 3.38
CA LEU A 61 -4.73 9.20 2.18
C LEU A 61 -6.22 9.02 2.45
N ARG A 62 -6.62 7.97 3.17
CA ARG A 62 -8.02 7.74 3.55
C ARG A 62 -8.55 8.83 4.48
N ALA A 63 -7.73 9.31 5.43
CA ALA A 63 -8.10 10.43 6.29
C ALA A 63 -8.31 11.72 5.47
N GLN A 64 -7.41 12.01 4.53
CA GLN A 64 -7.56 13.15 3.62
C GLN A 64 -8.81 13.01 2.73
N HIS A 65 -9.07 11.82 2.18
CA HIS A 65 -10.25 11.54 1.36
C HIS A 65 -11.54 11.77 2.15
N ALA A 66 -11.61 11.26 3.38
CA ALA A 66 -12.75 11.48 4.26
C ALA A 66 -12.96 12.97 4.55
N GLN A 67 -11.90 13.77 4.72
CA GLN A 67 -12.00 15.22 4.97
C GLN A 67 -12.56 16.01 3.78
N ILE A 68 -12.28 15.57 2.55
CA ILE A 68 -12.73 16.28 1.34
C ILE A 68 -14.09 15.79 0.81
N THR A 69 -14.54 14.60 1.23
CA THR A 69 -15.85 14.04 0.84
C THR A 69 -16.93 14.13 1.92
N ALA A 70 -16.59 14.56 3.14
CA ALA A 70 -17.52 14.77 4.24
C ALA A 70 -18.27 16.11 4.10
#